data_AF-A0A9E2IAK6-F1
#
_entry.id   AF-A0A9E2IAK6-F1
#
_cell.length_a   1.000
_cell.length_b   1.000
_cell.length_c   1.000
_cell.angle_alpha   90.00
_cell.angle_beta   90.00
_cell.angle_gamma   90.00
#
_symmetry.space_group_name_H-M   'P 1'
#
loop_
_entity.id
_entity.type
_entity.pdbx_description
1 polymer ?
#
loop_
_entity_poly.entity_id
_entity_poly.type
_entity_poly.pdbx_seq_one_letter_code
_entity_poly.pdbx_strand_id
1 'polypeptide(L)'
;MSTSIKKLFKHGGSYAVDIPMDFVKHAGVTEVILESTSKGIKIRPKTELDNIEAEPLFEKFIQALAVDAMKHPQRLHDVKEVWDKEWDELLKNVEANEE
;
A
#
# COMPACT_ATOMS: atom_id res chain seq x y z
N MET A 1 4.72 -28.82 -13.27
CA MET A 1 4.09 -27.85 -12.34
C MET A 1 2.95 -28.58 -11.62
N SER A 2 2.96 -28.61 -10.29
CA SER A 2 1.86 -29.16 -9.50
C SER A 2 0.89 -28.04 -9.13
N THR A 3 -0.39 -28.23 -9.42
CA THR A 3 -1.44 -27.31 -8.99
C THR A 3 -2.02 -27.84 -7.68
N SER A 4 -2.12 -26.98 -6.66
CA SER A 4 -2.76 -27.34 -5.39
C SER A 4 -4.06 -26.55 -5.22
N ILE A 5 -5.13 -27.23 -4.82
CA ILE A 5 -6.41 -26.59 -4.55
C ILE A 5 -6.43 -26.23 -3.06
N LYS A 6 -6.60 -24.93 -2.77
CA LYS A 6 -6.68 -24.40 -1.40
C LYS A 6 -8.04 -23.73 -1.19
N LYS A 7 -8.57 -23.82 0.03
CA LYS A 7 -9.82 -23.14 0.41
C LYS A 7 -9.49 -21.76 0.98
N LEU A 8 -10.27 -20.77 0.58
CA LEU A 8 -10.31 -19.48 1.26
C LEU A 8 -11.04 -19.66 2.60
N PHE A 9 -10.52 -19.05 3.65
CA PHE A 9 -11.14 -19.02 4.97
C PHE A 9 -11.06 -17.62 5.56
N LYS A 10 -11.80 -17.36 6.63
CA LYS A 10 -11.75 -16.08 7.36
C LYS A 10 -10.68 -16.14 8.45
N HIS A 11 -9.86 -15.10 8.53
CA HIS A 11 -8.91 -14.91 9.62
C HIS A 11 -8.99 -13.46 10.09
N GLY A 12 -9.48 -13.24 11.32
CA GLY A 12 -9.91 -11.91 11.76
C GLY A 12 -11.02 -11.35 10.87
N GLY A 13 -10.87 -10.12 10.40
CA GLY A 13 -11.81 -9.46 9.49
C GLY A 13 -11.66 -9.82 8.00
N SER A 14 -10.56 -10.50 7.63
CA SER A 14 -10.14 -10.66 6.23
C SER A 14 -10.22 -12.11 5.75
N TYR A 15 -10.16 -12.31 4.42
CA TYR A 15 -9.98 -13.64 3.83
C TYR A 15 -8.50 -14.01 3.77
N ALA A 16 -8.22 -15.30 3.97
CA ALA A 16 -6.88 -15.86 3.98
C ALA A 16 -6.85 -17.22 3.26
N VAL A 17 -5.64 -17.66 2.89
CA VAL A 17 -5.38 -18.96 2.27
C VAL A 17 -4.08 -19.55 2.83
N ASP A 18 -4.07 -20.86 3.09
CA ASP A 18 -2.89 -21.54 3.61
C ASP A 18 -1.88 -21.82 2.50
N ILE A 19 -0.73 -21.17 2.57
CA ILE A 19 0.40 -21.42 1.66
C ILE A 19 1.38 -22.39 2.33
N PRO A 20 1.88 -23.42 1.62
CA PRO A 20 2.88 -24.34 2.16
C PRO A 20 4.10 -23.61 2.72
N MET A 21 4.55 -24.01 3.91
CA MET A 21 5.69 -23.38 4.59
C MET A 21 6.96 -23.36 3.73
N ASP A 22 7.21 -24.44 2.98
CA ASP A 22 8.37 -24.52 2.12
C ASP A 22 8.34 -23.47 1.02
N PHE A 23 7.17 -23.12 0.49
CA PHE A 23 7.05 -22.05 -0.51
C PHE A 23 7.48 -20.70 0.08
N VAL A 24 7.04 -20.40 1.30
CA VAL A 24 7.41 -19.15 2.00
C VAL A 24 8.91 -19.11 2.28
N LYS A 25 9.49 -20.22 2.75
CA LYS A 25 10.93 -20.34 3.00
C LYS A 25 11.76 -20.13 1.73
N HIS A 26 11.33 -20.68 0.60
CA HIS A 26 12.03 -20.49 -0.68
C HIS A 26 11.86 -19.07 -1.24
N ALA A 27 10.70 -18.45 -1.02
CA ALA A 27 10.46 -17.07 -1.47
C ALA A 27 11.36 -16.06 -0.74
N GLY A 28 11.74 -16.34 0.52
CA GLY A 28 12.66 -15.51 1.29
C GLY A 28 12.13 -14.12 1.65
N VAL A 29 10.82 -13.88 1.45
CA VAL A 29 10.15 -12.60 1.69
C VAL A 29 8.90 -12.79 2.51
N THR A 30 8.57 -11.78 3.32
CA THR A 30 7.37 -11.73 4.16
C THR A 30 6.28 -10.84 3.57
N GLU A 31 6.65 -9.85 2.74
CA GLU A 31 5.72 -8.94 2.07
C GLU A 31 5.59 -9.25 0.58
N VAL A 32 4.35 -9.23 0.09
CA VAL A 32 4.00 -9.57 -1.30
C VAL A 32 2.95 -8.62 -1.85
N ILE A 33 2.94 -8.48 -3.18
CA ILE A 33 1.90 -7.79 -3.94
C ILE A 33 0.97 -8.83 -4.58
N LEU A 34 -0.33 -8.54 -4.52
CA LEU A 34 -1.38 -9.33 -5.17
C LEU A 34 -1.87 -8.58 -6.41
N GLU A 35 -1.54 -9.10 -7.59
CA GLU A 35 -1.98 -8.52 -8.86
C GLU A 35 -3.16 -9.32 -9.42
N SER A 36 -4.29 -8.64 -9.64
CA SER A 36 -5.41 -9.25 -10.34
C SER A 36 -5.14 -9.27 -11.84
N THR A 37 -5.19 -10.45 -12.46
CA THR A 37 -5.02 -10.64 -13.90
C THR A 37 -6.22 -11.37 -14.48
N SER A 38 -6.37 -11.40 -15.80
CA SER A 38 -7.44 -12.15 -16.48
C SER A 38 -7.40 -13.66 -16.20
N LYS A 39 -6.26 -14.19 -15.72
CA LYS A 39 -6.07 -15.60 -15.39
C LYS A 39 -6.22 -15.90 -13.90
N GLY A 40 -6.40 -14.87 -13.06
CA GLY A 40 -6.48 -14.98 -11.60
C GLY A 40 -5.51 -14.06 -10.88
N ILE A 41 -5.28 -14.34 -9.61
CA ILE A 41 -4.40 -13.54 -8.75
C ILE A 41 -2.96 -14.04 -8.89
N LYS A 42 -2.06 -13.13 -9.27
CA LYS A 42 -0.63 -13.36 -9.29
C LYS A 42 -0.03 -12.79 -8.00
N ILE A 43 0.81 -13.57 -7.33
CA ILE A 43 1.52 -13.16 -6.12
C ILE A 43 2.98 -12.97 -6.50
N ARG A 44 3.57 -11.82 -6.14
CA ARG A 44 5.00 -11.57 -6.31
C ARG A 44 5.59 -10.89 -5.07
N PRO A 45 6.90 -11.01 -4.83
CA PRO A 45 7.59 -10.22 -3.80
C PRO A 45 7.34 -8.72 -3.97
N LYS A 46 7.19 -8.02 -2.86
CA LYS A 46 7.21 -6.56 -2.83
C LYS A 46 8.66 -6.08 -2.97
N THR A 47 8.84 -5.00 -3.72
CA THR A 47 10.12 -4.33 -3.95
C THR A 47 10.04 -2.89 -3.46
N GLU A 48 11.18 -2.21 -3.33
CA GLU A 48 11.23 -0.79 -2.93
C GLU A 48 10.55 0.15 -3.94
N LEU A 49 10.39 -0.30 -5.19
CA LEU A 49 9.71 0.44 -6.24
C LEU A 49 8.19 0.32 -6.18
N ASP A 50 7.65 -0.59 -5.36
CA ASP A 50 6.22 -0.75 -5.13
C ASP A 50 5.75 0.27 -4.08
N ASN A 51 5.73 1.54 -4.48
CA ASN A 51 5.22 2.65 -3.68
C ASN A 51 3.80 3.04 -4.10
N ILE A 52 3.14 3.87 -3.28
CA ILE A 52 1.76 4.27 -3.51
C ILE A 52 1.61 5.08 -4.81
N GLU A 53 2.65 5.81 -5.20
CA GLU A 53 2.70 6.60 -6.42
C GLU A 53 2.73 5.73 -7.68
N ALA A 54 3.26 4.50 -7.58
CA ALA A 54 3.28 3.54 -8.68
C ALA A 54 1.92 2.84 -8.91
N GLU A 55 0.95 3.00 -7.99
CA GLU A 55 -0.37 2.39 -8.13
C GLU A 55 -1.17 3.04 -9.28
N PRO A 56 -1.77 2.27 -10.21
CA PRO A 56 -2.53 2.82 -11.33
C PRO A 56 -3.72 3.70 -10.94
N LEU A 57 -4.22 3.55 -9.71
CA LEU A 57 -5.32 4.32 -9.16
C LEU A 57 -4.87 5.49 -8.29
N PHE A 58 -3.56 5.73 -8.16
CA PHE A 58 -3.01 6.77 -7.30
C PHE A 58 -3.59 8.14 -7.62
N GLU A 59 -3.61 8.54 -8.90
CA GLU A 59 -4.18 9.83 -9.31
C GLU A 59 -5.64 9.97 -8.88
N LYS A 60 -6.46 8.92 -9.09
CA LYS A 60 -7.87 8.92 -8.69
C LYS A 60 -8.04 8.98 -7.18
N PHE A 61 -7.16 8.31 -6.44
CA PHE A 61 -7.15 8.35 -4.99
C PHE A 61 -6.85 9.77 -4.48
N ILE A 62 -5.82 10.42 -5.00
CA ILE A 62 -5.47 11.80 -4.64
C ILE A 62 -6.58 12.78 -5.02
N GLN A 63 -7.19 12.63 -6.20
CA GLN A 63 -8.34 13.43 -6.60
C GLN A 63 -9.53 13.27 -5.64
N ALA A 64 -9.85 12.02 -5.27
CA ALA A 64 -10.93 11.76 -4.31
C ALA A 64 -10.63 12.38 -2.95
N LEU A 65 -9.39 12.29 -2.47
CA LEU A 65 -8.94 12.89 -1.22
C LEU A 65 -9.08 14.42 -1.26
N ALA A 66 -8.63 15.07 -2.33
CA ALA A 66 -8.74 16.52 -2.50
C ALA A 66 -10.20 16.98 -2.52
N VAL A 67 -11.08 16.25 -3.21
CA VAL A 67 -12.52 16.54 -3.23
C VAL A 67 -13.14 16.39 -1.85
N ASP A 68 -12.78 15.35 -1.09
CA ASP A 68 -13.27 15.14 0.26
C ASP A 68 -12.81 16.24 1.22
N ALA A 69 -11.53 16.62 1.15
CA ALA A 69 -10.94 17.71 1.92
C ALA A 69 -11.68 19.04 1.70
N MET A 70 -12.00 19.38 0.44
CA MET A 70 -12.76 20.59 0.12
C MET A 70 -14.21 20.54 0.62
N LYS A 71 -14.85 19.36 0.62
CA LYS A 71 -16.24 19.19 1.07
C LYS A 71 -16.36 19.12 2.59
N HIS A 72 -15.31 18.67 3.27
CA HIS A 72 -15.30 18.44 4.70
C HIS A 72 -14.06 19.07 5.37
N PRO A 73 -13.87 20.41 5.25
CA PRO A 73 -12.68 21.08 5.76
C PRO A 73 -12.52 20.93 7.27
N GLN A 74 -13.60 20.74 8.02
CA GLN A 74 -13.58 20.50 9.47
C GLN A 74 -12.93 19.16 9.88
N ARG A 75 -12.70 18.25 8.93
CA ARG A 75 -11.98 16.99 9.16
C ARG A 75 -10.48 17.12 8.91
N LEU A 76 -10.02 18.23 8.37
CA LEU A 76 -8.61 18.49 8.18
C LEU A 76 -7.98 18.82 9.53
N HIS A 77 -6.89 18.13 9.84
CA HIS A 77 -6.07 18.40 11.01
C HIS A 77 -5.06 19.51 10.69
N ASP A 78 -4.67 20.29 11.70
CA ASP A 78 -3.58 21.27 11.52
C ASP A 78 -2.29 20.51 11.18
N VAL A 79 -1.50 21.04 10.24
CA VAL A 79 -0.22 20.45 9.85
C VAL A 79 0.63 20.18 11.09
N LYS A 80 0.65 21.07 12.09
CA LYS A 80 1.42 20.88 13.33
C LYS A 80 0.96 19.70 14.19
N GLU A 81 -0.24 19.19 13.98
CA GLU A 81 -0.79 18.04 14.71
C GLU A 81 -0.47 16.70 14.03
N VAL A 82 -0.22 16.70 12.72
CA VAL A 82 0.05 15.49 11.91
C VAL A 82 1.48 15.41 11.38
N TRP A 83 2.19 16.55 11.33
CA TRP A 83 3.57 16.66 10.90
C TRP A 83 4.49 16.30 12.06
N ASP A 84 5.10 15.13 11.99
CA ASP A 84 6.05 14.67 13.00
C ASP A 84 7.50 15.05 12.63
N LYS A 85 8.43 14.74 13.55
CA LYS A 85 9.86 15.07 13.37
C LYS A 85 10.52 14.28 12.23
N GLU A 86 9.99 13.14 11.82
CA GLU A 86 10.47 12.36 10.69
C GLU A 86 10.34 13.16 9.38
N TRP A 87 9.24 13.93 9.24
CA TRP A 87 9.04 14.81 8.09
C TRP A 87 10.00 16.00 8.07
N ASP A 88 10.30 16.58 9.23
CA ASP A 88 11.30 17.66 9.36
C ASP A 88 12.71 17.17 8.97
N GLU A 89 13.05 15.92 9.30
CA GLU A 89 14.33 15.31 8.93
C GLU A 89 14.39 15.00 7.42
N LEU A 90 13.31 14.50 6.84
CA LEU A 90 13.21 14.19 5.41
C LEU A 90 13.30 15.44 4.53
N LEU A 91 12.74 16.57 4.98
CA LEU A 91 12.64 17.80 4.19
C LEU A 91 13.71 18.83 4.54
N LYS A 92 14.66 18.50 5.43
CA LYS A 92 15.71 19.41 5.91
C LYS A 92 16.56 20.09 4.83
N ASN A 93 16.65 19.49 3.63
CA ASN A 93 17.42 20.01 2.50
C ASN A 93 16.54 20.49 1.33
N VAL A 94 15.22 20.53 1.51
CA VAL A 94 14.30 21.07 0.52
C VAL A 94 14.13 22.56 0.84
N GLU A 95 14.78 23.42 0.07
CA GLU A 95 14.58 24.86 0.18
C GLU A 95 13.14 25.20 -0.20
N ALA A 96 12.37 25.71 0.77
CA ALA A 96 11.08 26.31 0.47
C ALA A 96 11.36 27.63 -0.27
N ASN A 97 10.99 27.69 -1.55
CA ASN A 97 10.89 28.98 -2.23
C ASN A 97 9.75 29.76 -1.55
N GLU A 98 10.11 30.75 -0.75
CA GLU A 98 9.17 31.76 -0.26
C GLU A 98 8.75 32.65 -1.44
N GLU A 99 7.50 32.50 -1.89
CA GLU A 99 6.77 33.54 -2.65
C GLU A 99 5.85 34.32 -1.72
#